data_AF-A0A8S3Q3K4-F1
#
_entry.id   AF-A0A8S3Q3K4-F1
#
_cell.length_a   1.000
_cell.length_b   1.000
_cell.length_c   1.000
_cell.angle_alpha   90.00
_cell.angle_beta   90.00
_cell.angle_gamma   90.00
#
_symmetry.space_group_name_H-M   'P 1'
#
loop_
_entity.id
_entity.type
_entity.pdbx_description
1 polymer ?
#
loop_
_entity_poly.entity_id
_entity_poly.type
_entity_poly.pdbx_seq_one_letter_code
_entity_poly.pdbx_strand_id
1 'polypeptide(L)'
;MLQRKSVDLIEAVSESKVVIEQLNRKRNSIEAWDELFQKAVQVADTVEEVPVMPRAAGRQCHRVNVPAETPSQYWKRAMFLQFLDHLIQELTRRLVSNEDRVSAQYLIPTKLDGINQEVINTLFETFRDDLDINNVAQFREEVERWIVRWI
;
A
#
# COMPACT_ATOMS: atom_id res chain seq x y z
N MET A 1 9.11 -4.98 8.58
CA MET A 1 8.79 -3.53 8.57
C MET A 1 9.29 -2.87 7.29
N LEU A 2 8.41 -2.18 6.56
CA LEU A 2 8.63 -1.60 5.22
C LEU A 2 9.87 -0.70 5.05
N GLN A 3 10.39 -0.10 6.12
CA GLN A 3 11.52 0.83 6.06
C GLN A 3 12.88 0.16 6.33
N ARG A 4 12.93 -1.17 6.49
CA ARG A 4 14.18 -1.88 6.72
C ARG A 4 15.01 -1.94 5.43
N LYS A 5 16.32 -1.70 5.54
CA LYS A 5 17.25 -1.82 4.40
C LYS A 5 17.32 -3.22 3.79
N SER A 6 16.99 -4.24 4.58
CA SER A 6 17.04 -5.64 4.18
C SER A 6 15.68 -6.20 3.74
N VAL A 7 14.64 -5.36 3.62
CA VAL A 7 13.30 -5.82 3.25
C VAL A 7 13.33 -6.30 1.80
N ASP A 8 12.84 -7.53 1.56
CA ASP A 8 12.62 -8.00 0.20
C ASP A 8 11.21 -7.66 -0.30
N LEU A 9 10.95 -7.88 -1.59
CA LEU A 9 9.69 -7.44 -2.20
C LEU A 9 8.50 -8.27 -1.68
N ILE A 10 8.72 -9.55 -1.36
CA ILE A 10 7.70 -10.43 -0.77
C ILE A 10 7.33 -9.94 0.63
N GLU A 11 8.33 -9.70 1.49
CA GLU A 11 8.14 -9.12 2.81
C GLU A 11 7.45 -7.76 2.68
N ALA A 12 7.84 -6.92 1.71
CA ALA A 12 7.23 -5.62 1.49
C ALA A 12 5.74 -5.72 1.08
N VAL A 13 5.35 -6.68 0.24
CA VAL A 13 3.93 -6.91 -0.09
C VAL A 13 3.14 -7.32 1.15
N SER A 14 3.65 -8.29 1.92
CA SER A 14 3.00 -8.76 3.15
C SER A 14 2.84 -7.64 4.18
N GLU A 15 3.90 -6.90 4.44
CA GLU A 15 3.89 -5.76 5.36
C GLU A 15 2.96 -4.64 4.88
N SER A 16 2.84 -4.43 3.56
CA SER A 16 1.91 -3.45 3.00
C SER A 16 0.46 -3.81 3.28
N LYS A 17 0.08 -5.09 3.20
CA LYS A 17 -1.26 -5.56 3.56
C LYS A 17 -1.59 -5.23 5.02
N VAL A 18 -0.64 -5.46 5.93
CA VAL A 18 -0.78 -5.11 7.35
C VAL A 18 -0.94 -3.60 7.54
N VAL A 19 -0.10 -2.79 6.87
CA VAL A 19 -0.20 -1.32 6.96
C VAL A 19 -1.53 -0.81 6.41
N ILE A 20 -1.99 -1.32 5.27
CA ILE A 20 -3.29 -0.98 4.68
C ILE A 20 -4.43 -1.29 5.66
N GLU A 21 -4.38 -2.43 6.35
CA GLU A 21 -5.37 -2.77 7.36
C GLU A 21 -5.37 -1.76 8.52
N GLN A 22 -4.20 -1.39 9.04
CA GLN A 22 -4.10 -0.39 10.12
C GLN A 22 -4.60 0.99 9.68
N LEU A 23 -4.31 1.41 8.45
CA LEU A 23 -4.80 2.67 7.89
C LEU A 23 -6.32 2.68 7.76
N ASN A 24 -6.92 1.57 7.32
CA ASN A 24 -8.37 1.40 7.25
C ASN A 24 -9.01 1.45 8.64
N ARG A 25 -8.42 0.81 9.65
CA ARG A 25 -8.88 0.90 11.04
C ARG A 25 -8.85 2.35 11.53
N LYS A 26 -7.76 3.08 11.30
CA LYS A 26 -7.64 4.50 11.67
C LYS A 26 -8.66 5.38 10.94
N ARG A 27 -8.89 5.13 9.65
CA ARG A 27 -9.87 5.86 8.84
C ARG A 27 -11.28 5.76 9.41
N ASN A 28 -11.64 4.58 9.91
CA ASN A 28 -12.97 4.27 10.42
C ASN A 28 -13.15 4.51 11.93
N SER A 29 -12.07 4.85 12.66
CA SER A 29 -12.12 5.19 14.08
C SER A 29 -12.32 6.69 14.26
N ILE A 30 -13.27 7.06 15.12
CA ILE A 30 -13.49 8.46 15.50
C ILE A 30 -12.37 8.91 16.45
N GLU A 31 -12.01 8.03 17.39
CA GLU A 31 -10.99 8.25 18.41
C GLU A 31 -9.61 8.52 17.79
N ALA A 32 -9.25 7.79 16.72
CA ALA A 32 -7.99 7.97 16.02
C ALA A 32 -7.86 9.38 15.40
N TRP A 33 -8.95 9.94 14.90
CA TRP A 33 -8.96 11.31 14.41
C TRP A 33 -8.90 12.32 15.56
N ASP A 34 -9.72 12.12 16.60
CA ASP A 34 -9.82 13.07 17.70
C ASP A 34 -8.49 13.19 18.45
N GLU A 35 -7.79 12.09 18.71
CA GLU A 35 -6.45 12.09 19.32
C GLU A 35 -5.43 12.84 18.43
N LEU A 36 -5.46 12.60 17.12
CA LEU A 36 -4.56 13.27 16.18
C LEU A 36 -4.84 14.77 16.12
N PHE A 37 -6.11 15.17 16.08
CA PHE A 37 -6.50 16.57 16.04
C PHE A 37 -6.14 17.28 17.34
N GLN A 38 -6.31 16.63 18.51
CA GLN A 38 -5.88 17.19 19.79
C GLN A 38 -4.36 17.42 19.84
N LYS A 39 -3.56 16.49 19.31
CA LYS A 39 -2.11 16.71 19.16
C LYS A 39 -1.80 17.90 18.25
N ALA A 40 -2.54 18.06 17.15
CA ALA A 40 -2.37 19.21 16.26
C ALA A 40 -2.72 20.54 16.96
N VAL A 41 -3.76 20.56 17.79
CA VAL A 41 -4.12 21.72 18.64
C VAL A 41 -2.99 22.02 19.63
N GLN A 42 -2.45 21.02 20.32
CA GLN A 42 -1.32 21.20 21.24
C GLN A 42 -0.09 21.77 20.54
N VAL A 43 0.21 21.30 19.32
CA VAL A 43 1.33 21.83 18.52
C VAL A 43 1.08 23.29 18.12
N ALA A 44 -0.14 23.66 17.73
CA ALA A 44 -0.47 25.04 17.39
C ALA A 44 -0.36 25.98 18.61
N ASP A 45 -0.77 25.51 19.78
CA ASP A 45 -0.68 26.26 21.04
C ASP A 45 0.78 26.61 21.41
N THR A 46 1.75 25.78 21.02
CA THR A 46 3.19 26.09 21.26
C THR A 46 3.69 27.34 20.53
N VAL A 47 2.96 27.79 19.50
CA VAL A 47 3.23 29.02 18.75
C VAL A 47 2.12 30.06 18.94
N GLU A 48 1.31 29.91 19.98
CA GLU A 48 0.18 30.80 20.32
C GLU A 48 -0.88 30.90 19.21
N GLU A 49 -1.02 29.84 18.40
CA GLU A 49 -1.98 29.75 17.30
C GLU A 49 -3.06 28.71 17.57
N VAL A 50 -4.19 28.83 16.86
CA VAL A 50 -5.29 27.86 16.92
C VAL A 50 -5.66 27.35 15.53
N PRO A 51 -6.02 26.06 15.37
CA PRO A 51 -6.49 25.57 14.08
C PRO A 51 -7.79 26.26 13.66
N VAL A 52 -7.74 27.01 12.57
CA VAL A 52 -8.92 27.67 11.96
C VAL A 52 -9.32 27.00 10.65
N MET A 53 -10.56 27.24 10.23
CA MET A 53 -11.03 26.87 8.89
C MET A 53 -10.55 27.90 7.86
N PRO A 54 -10.07 27.47 6.68
CA PRO A 54 -9.85 28.37 5.56
C PRO A 54 -11.14 29.09 5.14
N ARG A 55 -11.01 30.30 4.58
CA ARG A 55 -12.16 31.06 4.07
C ARG A 55 -12.86 30.29 2.96
N ALA A 56 -14.16 30.06 3.12
CA ALA A 56 -15.02 29.53 2.06
C ALA A 56 -15.34 30.64 1.05
N ALA A 57 -15.13 30.38 -0.24
CA ALA A 57 -15.53 31.33 -1.28
C ALA A 57 -17.01 31.15 -1.62
N GLY A 58 -17.77 32.25 -1.71
CA GLY A 58 -19.21 32.21 -2.01
C GLY A 58 -19.55 31.71 -3.42
N ARG A 59 -18.58 31.74 -4.35
CA ARG A 59 -18.68 31.13 -5.67
C ARG A 59 -17.36 30.44 -5.99
N GLN A 60 -17.38 29.12 -6.17
CA GLN A 60 -16.22 28.35 -6.65
C GLN A 60 -16.53 27.74 -8.01
N CYS A 61 -15.57 27.81 -8.93
CA CYS A 61 -15.70 27.27 -10.29
C CYS A 61 -15.05 25.88 -10.46
N HIS A 62 -14.13 25.48 -9.57
CA HIS A 62 -13.27 24.30 -9.79
C HIS A 62 -13.29 23.25 -8.66
N ARG A 63 -13.56 23.66 -7.42
CA ARG A 63 -13.64 22.73 -6.27
C ARG A 63 -14.85 23.12 -5.42
N VAL A 64 -15.52 22.13 -4.85
CA VAL A 64 -16.63 22.36 -3.92
C VAL A 64 -16.08 22.67 -2.53
N ASN A 65 -16.69 23.64 -1.83
CA ASN A 65 -16.36 23.90 -0.43
C ASN A 65 -16.64 22.65 0.40
N VAL A 66 -15.66 22.23 1.20
CA VAL A 66 -15.85 21.10 2.11
C VAL A 66 -16.85 21.52 3.19
N PRO A 67 -18.02 20.86 3.31
CA PRO A 67 -18.99 21.21 4.34
C PRO A 67 -18.37 20.90 5.70
N ALA A 68 -18.35 21.88 6.60
CA ALA A 68 -17.84 21.73 7.96
C ALA A 68 -18.34 22.88 8.83
N GLU A 69 -18.68 22.58 10.08
CA GLU A 69 -19.07 23.58 11.08
C GLU A 69 -17.90 23.93 12.01
N THR A 70 -16.90 23.05 12.10
CA THR A 70 -15.74 23.21 12.97
C THR A 70 -14.43 22.97 12.21
N PRO A 71 -13.31 23.59 12.65
CA PRO A 71 -11.98 23.29 12.11
C PRO A 71 -11.64 21.80 12.10
N SER A 72 -12.03 21.07 13.15
CA SER A 72 -11.85 19.61 13.23
C SER A 72 -12.57 18.89 12.09
N GLN A 73 -13.86 19.18 11.88
CA GLN A 73 -14.62 18.56 10.78
C GLN A 73 -14.02 18.90 9.40
N TYR A 74 -13.59 20.14 9.21
CA TYR A 74 -12.97 20.58 7.96
C TYR A 74 -11.70 19.79 7.66
N TRP A 75 -10.73 19.79 8.59
CA TRP A 75 -9.45 19.12 8.37
C TRP A 75 -9.59 17.59 8.29
N LYS A 76 -10.56 17.00 9.01
CA LYS A 76 -10.90 15.58 8.87
C LYS A 76 -11.26 15.24 7.42
N ARG A 77 -12.20 16.00 6.84
CA ARG A 77 -12.77 15.76 5.51
C ARG A 77 -11.84 16.19 4.37
N ALA A 78 -11.19 17.33 4.53
CA ALA A 78 -10.38 17.96 3.49
C ALA A 78 -8.97 17.35 3.38
N MET A 79 -8.44 16.81 4.48
CA MET A 79 -7.05 16.34 4.56
C MET A 79 -6.95 14.91 5.05
N PHE A 80 -7.41 14.61 6.27
CA PHE A 80 -7.16 13.30 6.91
C PHE A 80 -7.71 12.13 6.10
N LEU A 81 -9.01 12.16 5.76
CA LEU A 81 -9.62 11.08 4.98
C LEU A 81 -9.00 10.96 3.59
N GLN A 82 -8.79 12.09 2.91
CA GLN A 82 -8.20 12.11 1.57
C GLN A 82 -6.77 11.54 1.56
N PHE A 83 -5.98 11.88 2.57
CA PHE A 83 -4.61 11.40 2.70
C PHE A 83 -4.57 9.90 2.97
N LEU A 84 -5.40 9.39 3.88
CA LEU A 84 -5.49 7.95 4.15
C LEU A 84 -5.97 7.17 2.92
N ASP A 85 -7.01 7.66 2.24
CA ASP A 85 -7.54 7.04 1.03
C ASP A 85 -6.48 6.96 -0.06
N HIS A 86 -5.74 8.05 -0.28
CA HIS A 86 -4.65 8.07 -1.25
C HIS A 86 -3.50 7.13 -0.87
N LEU A 87 -3.11 7.09 0.41
CA LEU A 87 -2.04 6.22 0.88
C LEU A 87 -2.41 4.74 0.72
N ILE A 88 -3.63 4.36 1.09
CA ILE A 88 -4.16 3.01 0.91
C ILE A 88 -4.16 2.64 -0.58
N GLN A 89 -4.65 3.54 -1.43
CA GLN A 89 -4.69 3.35 -2.88
C GLN A 89 -3.29 3.11 -3.46
N GLU A 90 -2.31 3.94 -3.09
CA GLU A 90 -0.95 3.82 -3.63
C GLU A 90 -0.22 2.58 -3.13
N LEU A 91 -0.37 2.21 -1.84
CA LEU A 91 0.19 0.95 -1.32
C LEU A 91 -0.42 -0.26 -2.02
N THR A 92 -1.73 -0.24 -2.23
CA THR A 92 -2.44 -1.32 -2.93
C THR A 92 -1.94 -1.42 -4.37
N ARG A 93 -2.01 -0.32 -5.12
CA ARG A 93 -1.69 -0.29 -6.56
C ARG A 93 -0.22 -0.64 -6.86
N ARG A 94 0.71 -0.17 -6.02
CA ARG A 94 2.14 -0.34 -6.30
C ARG A 94 2.70 -1.64 -5.79
N LEU A 95 2.24 -2.11 -4.62
CA LEU A 95 2.83 -3.27 -3.95
C LEU A 95 1.89 -4.48 -4.06
N VAL A 96 0.67 -4.38 -3.52
CA VAL A 96 -0.24 -5.52 -3.41
C VAL A 96 -0.74 -6.02 -4.76
N SER A 97 -1.13 -5.12 -5.66
CA SER A 97 -1.64 -5.49 -6.99
C SER A 97 -0.61 -6.15 -7.90
N ASN A 98 0.68 -6.09 -7.55
CA ASN A 98 1.77 -6.71 -8.31
C ASN A 98 2.34 -7.95 -7.62
N GLU A 99 1.67 -8.48 -6.60
CA GLU A 99 2.15 -9.63 -5.80
C GLU A 99 2.55 -10.83 -6.67
N ASP A 100 1.75 -11.16 -7.67
CA ASP A 100 2.02 -12.29 -8.57
C ASP A 100 3.33 -12.09 -9.35
N ARG A 101 3.60 -10.86 -9.80
CA ARG A 101 4.87 -10.50 -10.47
C ARG A 101 6.04 -10.51 -9.50
N VAL A 102 5.82 -10.06 -8.27
CA VAL A 102 6.83 -10.05 -7.22
C VAL A 102 7.24 -11.47 -6.82
N SER A 103 6.33 -12.45 -6.95
CA SER A 103 6.64 -13.87 -6.70
C SER A 103 7.78 -14.42 -7.57
N ALA A 104 8.12 -13.75 -8.69
CA ALA A 104 9.27 -14.12 -9.52
C ALA A 104 10.61 -14.04 -8.76
N GLN A 105 10.65 -13.31 -7.64
CA GLN A 105 11.81 -13.27 -6.75
C GLN A 105 12.22 -14.66 -6.23
N TYR A 106 11.28 -15.61 -6.14
CA TYR A 106 11.59 -16.97 -5.73
C TYR A 106 12.46 -17.74 -6.73
N LEU A 107 12.58 -17.28 -7.99
CA LEU A 107 13.50 -17.85 -8.99
C LEU A 107 14.96 -17.44 -8.78
N ILE A 108 15.23 -16.49 -7.88
CA ILE A 108 16.60 -16.10 -7.51
C ILE A 108 17.23 -17.25 -6.70
N PRO A 109 18.48 -17.69 -7.01
CA PRO A 109 19.13 -18.81 -6.32
C PRO A 109 19.08 -18.76 -4.79
N THR A 110 19.17 -17.57 -4.19
CA THR A 110 19.14 -17.38 -2.73
C THR A 110 17.74 -17.46 -2.11
N LYS A 111 16.69 -17.67 -2.90
CA LYS A 111 15.26 -17.61 -2.51
C LYS A 111 14.47 -18.82 -3.02
N LEU A 112 15.16 -19.87 -3.48
CA LEU A 112 14.54 -21.08 -4.05
C LEU A 112 13.69 -21.85 -3.03
N ASP A 113 13.92 -21.63 -1.73
CA ASP A 113 13.15 -22.20 -0.62
C ASP A 113 11.66 -21.83 -0.65
N GLY A 114 11.31 -20.74 -1.32
CA GLY A 114 9.91 -20.31 -1.49
C GLY A 114 9.20 -20.87 -2.72
N ILE A 115 9.87 -21.63 -3.60
CA ILE A 115 9.23 -22.21 -4.78
C ILE A 115 8.34 -23.41 -4.39
N ASN A 116 7.07 -23.35 -4.79
CA ASN A 116 6.13 -24.47 -4.71
C ASN A 116 5.23 -24.51 -5.96
N GLN A 117 4.34 -25.50 -6.04
CA GLN A 117 3.48 -25.67 -7.23
C GLN A 117 2.52 -24.49 -7.47
N GLU A 118 2.02 -23.85 -6.42
CA GLU A 118 1.11 -22.70 -6.54
C GLU A 118 1.85 -21.49 -7.10
N VAL A 119 3.07 -21.23 -6.60
CA VAL A 119 3.96 -20.18 -7.11
C VAL A 119 4.31 -20.42 -8.57
N ILE A 120 4.68 -21.65 -8.95
CA ILE A 120 5.00 -22.00 -10.34
C ILE A 120 3.81 -21.73 -11.27
N ASN A 121 2.60 -22.14 -10.87
CA ASN A 121 1.39 -21.89 -11.66
C ASN A 121 1.10 -20.39 -11.79
N THR A 122 1.22 -19.65 -10.68
CA THR A 122 1.01 -18.19 -10.66
C THR A 122 2.00 -17.48 -11.57
N LEU A 123 3.28 -17.86 -11.51
CA LEU A 123 4.33 -17.33 -12.37
C LEU A 123 4.06 -17.62 -13.84
N PHE A 124 3.68 -18.86 -14.15
CA PHE A 124 3.35 -19.23 -15.53
C PHE A 124 2.22 -18.38 -16.08
N GLU A 125 1.10 -18.22 -15.36
CA GLU A 125 0.00 -17.37 -15.81
C GLU A 125 0.41 -15.89 -15.90
N THR A 126 1.21 -15.41 -14.96
CA THR A 126 1.63 -13.99 -14.90
C THR A 126 2.53 -13.60 -16.07
N PHE A 127 3.44 -14.49 -16.47
CA PHE A 127 4.45 -14.24 -17.50
C PHE A 127 4.18 -15.02 -18.79
N ARG A 128 3.01 -15.65 -18.95
CA ARG A 128 2.69 -16.49 -20.12
C ARG A 128 2.96 -15.77 -21.44
N ASP A 129 2.54 -14.51 -21.53
CA ASP A 129 2.67 -13.71 -22.75
C ASP A 129 4.12 -13.33 -23.08
N ASP A 130 5.03 -13.42 -22.09
CA ASP A 130 6.45 -13.11 -22.23
C ASP A 130 7.30 -14.37 -22.50
N LEU A 131 6.71 -15.57 -22.47
CA LEU A 131 7.41 -16.85 -22.57
C LEU A 131 7.10 -17.56 -23.90
N ASP A 132 8.13 -18.16 -24.52
CA ASP A 132 7.98 -19.06 -25.67
C ASP A 132 7.46 -20.47 -25.26
N ILE A 133 6.84 -20.58 -24.08
CA ILE A 133 6.36 -21.83 -23.47
C ILE A 133 4.84 -21.79 -23.38
N ASN A 134 4.18 -22.67 -24.13
CA ASN A 134 2.71 -22.73 -24.19
C ASN A 134 2.10 -23.70 -23.16
N ASN A 135 2.92 -24.39 -22.36
CA ASN A 135 2.48 -25.43 -21.44
C ASN A 135 3.13 -25.28 -20.05
N VAL A 136 2.30 -25.25 -19.01
CA VAL A 136 2.74 -25.17 -17.60
C VAL A 136 3.65 -26.33 -17.19
N ALA A 137 3.48 -27.52 -17.80
CA ALA A 137 4.34 -28.67 -17.53
C ALA A 137 5.78 -28.44 -18.01
N GLN A 138 5.94 -27.87 -19.21
CA GLN A 138 7.27 -27.52 -19.74
C GLN A 138 7.93 -26.42 -18.91
N PHE A 139 7.16 -25.42 -18.47
CA PHE A 139 7.66 -24.39 -17.57
C PHE A 139 8.14 -24.98 -16.25
N ARG A 140 7.37 -25.91 -15.66
CA ARG A 140 7.77 -26.62 -14.44
C ARG A 140 9.08 -27.39 -14.61
N GLU A 141 9.23 -28.14 -15.70
CA GLU A 141 10.46 -28.89 -15.98
C GLU A 141 11.69 -27.95 -16.09
N GLU A 142 11.55 -26.80 -16.74
CA GLU A 142 12.63 -25.80 -16.81
C GLU A 142 12.96 -25.20 -15.43
N VAL A 143 11.94 -24.92 -14.60
CA VAL A 143 12.15 -24.46 -13.22
C VAL A 143 12.84 -25.54 -12.38
N GLU A 144 12.45 -26.80 -12.49
CA GLU A 144 13.10 -27.92 -11.78
C GLU A 144 14.56 -28.07 -12.20
N ARG A 145 14.83 -28.02 -13.51
CA ARG A 145 16.19 -28.03 -14.05
C ARG A 145 17.00 -26.84 -13.55
N TRP A 146 16.41 -25.65 -13.50
CA TRP A 146 17.04 -24.46 -12.94
C TRP A 146 17.40 -24.66 -11.47
N ILE A 147 16.47 -25.18 -10.65
CA ILE A 147 16.71 -25.46 -9.23
C ILE A 147 17.89 -26.42 -9.04
N VAL A 148 17.91 -27.55 -9.77
CA VAL A 148 19.00 -28.54 -9.69
C VAL A 148 20.37 -27.95 -10.04
N ARG A 149 20.42 -26.91 -10.90
CA ARG A 149 21.68 -26.27 -11.28
C ARG A 149 22.27 -25.39 -10.18
N TRP A 150 21.45 -24.85 -9.28
CA TRP A 150 21.85 -23.83 -8.30
C TRP A 150 21.83 -24.32 -6.84
N ILE A 151 21.27 -25.51 -6.59
CA ILE A 151 21.44 -26.26 -5.33
C ILE A 151 22.75 -27.06 -5.42
#